data_AF-A0A939IMD7-F1
#
_entry.id   AF-A0A939IMD7-F1
#
_cell.length_a   1.000
_cell.length_b   1.000
_cell.length_c   1.000
_cell.angle_alpha   90.00
_cell.angle_beta   90.00
_cell.angle_gamma   90.00
#
_symmetry.space_group_name_H-M   'P 1'
#
loop_
_entity.id
_entity.type
_entity.pdbx_description
1 polymer ?
#
loop_
_entity_poly.entity_id
_entity_poly.type
_entity_poly.pdbx_seq_one_letter_code
_entity_poly.pdbx_strand_id
1 'polypeptide(L)'
;MKEIEWYHTKDGFTVKGQFFSPISMVAHIERLNGVKVLAKKSWGMTDDFEAFFEYKGHRFIVETPFVEVEVAAFDKRIPKEIIKEVLEHAANYSWVNPVTFIWAMLRYFILPFNPPAKK
;
A
#
# COMPACT_ATOMS: atom_id res chain seq x y z
N MET A 1 4.10 21.60 0.35
CA MET A 1 3.30 20.36 0.19
C MET A 1 3.12 20.16 -1.30
N LYS A 2 3.44 18.97 -1.85
CA LYS A 2 3.00 18.65 -3.22
C LYS A 2 1.48 18.49 -3.17
N GLU A 3 0.78 19.03 -4.15
CA GLU A 3 -0.66 18.85 -4.30
C GLU A 3 -0.93 17.35 -4.52
N ILE A 4 -1.70 16.75 -3.61
CA ILE A 4 -2.00 15.31 -3.63
C ILE A 4 -3.25 15.16 -4.50
N GLU A 5 -3.11 14.57 -5.67
CA GLU A 5 -4.24 14.27 -6.53
C GLU A 5 -4.89 12.95 -6.10
N TRP A 6 -6.11 13.08 -5.58
CA TRP A 6 -6.95 11.96 -5.17
C TRP A 6 -7.85 11.54 -6.33
N TYR A 7 -7.83 10.27 -6.71
CA TYR A 7 -8.70 9.76 -7.76
C TYR A 7 -9.69 8.75 -7.20
N HIS A 8 -10.89 8.74 -7.77
CA HIS A 8 -11.88 7.69 -7.51
C HIS A 8 -11.69 6.60 -8.59
N THR A 9 -11.12 5.46 -8.24
CA THR A 9 -11.03 4.30 -9.13
C THR A 9 -12.31 3.47 -9.05
N LYS A 10 -12.37 2.39 -9.85
CA LYS A 10 -13.52 1.47 -9.85
C LYS A 10 -13.77 0.84 -8.47
N ASP A 11 -12.75 0.80 -7.61
CA ASP A 11 -12.74 0.08 -6.32
C ASP A 11 -12.53 0.98 -5.08
N GLY A 12 -12.11 2.25 -5.22
CA GLY A 12 -11.93 3.15 -4.07
C GLY A 12 -11.30 4.51 -4.37
N PHE A 13 -10.71 5.13 -3.35
CA PHE A 13 -9.88 6.34 -3.47
C PHE A 13 -8.40 5.94 -3.58
N THR A 14 -7.62 6.61 -4.45
CA THR A 14 -6.18 6.36 -4.68
C THR A 14 -5.33 7.63 -4.58
N VAL A 15 -4.04 7.47 -4.25
CA VAL A 15 -2.96 8.47 -4.42
C VAL A 15 -2.07 8.04 -5.58
N LYS A 16 -1.89 8.90 -6.58
CA LYS A 16 -0.96 8.69 -7.72
C LYS A 16 0.36 9.46 -7.58
N GLY A 17 1.33 9.12 -8.42
CA GLY A 17 2.44 10.04 -8.78
C GLY A 17 3.70 10.00 -7.89
N GLN A 18 3.98 8.88 -7.21
CA GLN A 18 5.22 8.75 -6.46
C GLN A 18 6.18 7.70 -7.08
N PHE A 19 7.28 8.19 -7.65
CA PHE A 19 8.42 7.38 -8.14
C PHE A 19 9.23 6.81 -6.97
N PHE A 20 8.69 5.82 -6.26
CA PHE A 20 9.41 5.09 -5.23
C PHE A 20 9.30 3.59 -5.46
N SER A 21 10.22 2.82 -4.88
CA SER A 21 10.05 1.37 -4.86
C SER A 21 8.74 1.01 -4.15
N PRO A 22 7.89 0.12 -4.69
CA PRO A 22 6.67 -0.33 -4.02
C PRO A 22 6.93 -0.89 -2.62
N ILE A 23 8.07 -1.57 -2.43
CA ILE A 23 8.50 -2.07 -1.12
C ILE A 23 8.67 -0.92 -0.12
N SER A 24 9.25 0.19 -0.55
CA SER A 24 9.40 1.38 0.29
C SER A 24 8.06 1.99 0.65
N MET A 25 7.09 2.02 -0.28
CA MET A 25 5.74 2.47 0.03
C MET A 25 5.08 1.58 1.07
N VAL A 26 5.09 0.25 0.88
CA VAL A 26 4.51 -0.68 1.87
C VAL A 26 5.19 -0.53 3.24
N ALA A 27 6.52 -0.40 3.28
CA ALA A 27 7.26 -0.18 4.52
C ALA A 27 6.93 1.17 5.19
N HIS A 28 6.63 2.21 4.40
CA HIS A 28 6.12 3.49 4.91
C HIS A 28 4.69 3.34 5.45
N ILE A 29 3.81 2.62 4.74
CA ILE A 29 2.44 2.34 5.18
C ILE A 29 2.43 1.58 6.52
N GLU A 30 3.34 0.63 6.74
CA GLU A 30 3.47 -0.07 8.02
C GLU A 30 3.84 0.83 9.21
N ARG A 31 4.27 2.08 8.98
CA ARG A 31 4.47 3.07 10.05
C ARG A 31 3.15 3.62 10.59
N LEU A 32 2.04 3.42 9.88
CA LEU A 32 0.71 3.73 10.38
C LEU A 32 0.30 2.66 11.41
N ASN A 33 0.12 3.08 12.66
CA ASN A 33 -0.13 2.17 13.77
C ASN A 33 -1.41 1.35 13.54
N GLY A 34 -1.30 0.02 13.59
CA GLY A 34 -2.42 -0.90 13.35
C GLY A 34 -2.51 -1.44 11.92
N VAL A 35 -1.54 -1.12 11.06
CA VAL A 35 -1.41 -1.76 9.74
C VAL A 35 -0.85 -3.17 9.88
N LYS A 36 -1.40 -4.10 9.10
CA LYS A 36 -0.89 -5.46 8.94
C LYS A 36 -0.82 -5.84 7.46
N VAL A 37 0.39 -6.04 6.92
CA VAL A 37 0.56 -6.58 5.57
C VAL A 37 0.21 -8.06 5.57
N LEU A 38 -0.73 -8.45 4.70
CA LEU A 38 -1.34 -9.77 4.66
C LEU A 38 -0.72 -10.68 3.59
N ALA A 39 -0.50 -10.14 2.40
CA ALA A 39 -0.09 -10.91 1.24
C ALA A 39 0.52 -10.02 0.16
N LYS A 40 1.14 -10.64 -0.83
CA LYS A 40 1.78 -10.00 -1.98
C LYS A 40 1.47 -10.79 -3.25
N LYS A 41 1.13 -10.19 -4.38
CA LYS A 41 0.84 -11.00 -5.57
C LYS A 41 2.05 -11.19 -6.49
N SER A 42 3.01 -10.27 -6.47
CA SER A 42 4.15 -10.28 -7.38
C SER A 42 5.47 -9.97 -6.68
N TRP A 43 6.54 -10.64 -7.12
CA TRP A 43 7.94 -10.37 -6.74
C TRP A 43 8.79 -10.19 -7.97
N GLY A 44 9.43 -9.02 -8.03
CA GLY A 44 10.66 -8.84 -8.78
C GLY A 44 10.45 -8.10 -10.07
N MET A 45 10.90 -6.84 -10.10
CA MET A 45 11.31 -6.08 -11.30
C MET A 45 10.30 -5.98 -12.45
N THR A 46 9.11 -6.57 -12.33
CA THR A 46 8.01 -6.46 -13.26
C THR A 46 7.10 -5.35 -12.80
N ASP A 47 6.55 -4.65 -13.78
CA ASP A 47 5.76 -3.44 -13.65
C ASP A 47 4.46 -3.58 -12.81
N ASP A 48 4.21 -4.74 -12.20
CA ASP A 48 2.95 -5.14 -11.55
C ASP A 48 3.18 -5.68 -10.12
N PHE A 49 3.68 -4.86 -9.20
CA PHE A 49 3.67 -5.17 -7.76
C PHE A 49 2.26 -4.99 -7.19
N GLU A 50 1.81 -5.94 -6.35
CA GLU A 50 0.61 -5.78 -5.53
C GLU A 50 0.90 -6.30 -4.11
N ALA A 51 0.53 -5.54 -3.09
CA ALA A 51 0.55 -5.94 -1.69
C ALA A 51 -0.75 -5.58 -0.99
N PHE A 52 -1.33 -6.56 -0.31
CA PHE A 52 -2.55 -6.38 0.46
C PHE A 52 -2.21 -6.12 1.92
N PHE A 53 -2.86 -5.12 2.51
CA PHE A 53 -2.74 -4.83 3.93
C PHE A 53 -4.10 -4.57 4.58
N GLU A 54 -4.15 -4.70 5.90
CA GLU A 54 -5.32 -4.43 6.71
C GLU A 54 -5.05 -3.25 7.64
N TYR A 55 -6.05 -2.38 7.78
CA TYR A 55 -6.06 -1.27 8.73
C TYR A 55 -7.46 -1.13 9.32
N LYS A 56 -7.58 -1.14 10.65
CA LYS A 56 -8.87 -1.08 11.38
C LYS A 56 -9.91 -2.11 10.86
N GLY A 57 -9.49 -3.31 10.47
CA GLY A 57 -10.36 -4.38 9.92
C GLY A 57 -10.76 -4.21 8.45
N HIS A 58 -10.28 -3.15 7.80
CA HIS A 58 -10.53 -2.85 6.40
C HIS A 58 -9.30 -3.18 5.55
N ARG A 59 -9.54 -3.71 4.35
CA ARG A 59 -8.47 -4.15 3.45
C ARG A 59 -8.15 -3.04 2.45
N PHE A 60 -6.87 -2.87 2.21
CA PHE A 60 -6.31 -1.93 1.27
C PHE A 60 -5.26 -2.65 0.41
N ILE A 61 -4.88 -2.02 -0.68
CA ILE A 61 -3.87 -2.51 -1.60
C ILE A 61 -2.86 -1.41 -1.87
N VAL A 62 -1.58 -1.79 -1.91
CA VAL A 62 -0.52 -1.02 -2.58
C VAL A 62 -0.24 -1.73 -3.89
N GLU A 63 -0.37 -1.03 -5.00
CA GLU A 63 -0.11 -1.59 -6.33
C GLU A 63 0.78 -0.69 -7.16
N THR A 64 1.43 -1.24 -8.18
CA THR A 64 2.12 -0.44 -9.19
C THR A 64 1.49 -0.67 -10.55
N PRO A 65 0.66 0.24 -11.05
CA PRO A 65 0.35 0.26 -12.47
C PRO A 65 1.51 0.94 -13.21
N PHE A 66 2.38 0.14 -13.83
CA PHE A 66 3.59 0.63 -14.52
C PHE A 66 4.63 1.25 -13.57
N VAL A 67 4.93 2.55 -13.72
CA VAL A 67 6.02 3.24 -12.99
C VAL A 67 5.55 3.97 -11.73
N GLU A 68 4.25 4.04 -11.49
CA GLU A 68 3.67 4.72 -10.33
C GLU A 68 3.32 3.72 -9.24
N VAL A 69 3.46 4.13 -7.97
CA VAL A 69 2.90 3.39 -6.84
C VAL A 69 1.57 4.02 -6.46
N GLU A 70 0.54 3.19 -6.36
CA GLU A 70 -0.80 3.55 -5.93
C GLU A 70 -1.17 2.87 -4.61
N VAL A 71 -2.00 3.54 -3.82
CA VAL A 71 -2.58 2.99 -2.59
C VAL A 71 -4.08 3.16 -2.66
N ALA A 72 -4.83 2.06 -2.62
CA ALA A 72 -6.28 2.09 -2.79
C ALA A 72 -7.04 1.30 -1.72
N ALA A 73 -8.27 1.75 -1.45
CA ALA A 73 -9.25 1.01 -0.68
C ALA A 73 -9.77 -0.20 -1.50
N PHE A 74 -9.86 -1.38 -0.89
CA PHE A 74 -10.29 -2.60 -1.60
C PHE A 74 -11.83 -2.73 -1.70
N ASP A 75 -12.57 -2.02 -0.85
CA ASP A 75 -14.04 -2.08 -0.80
C ASP A 75 -14.62 -0.67 -0.61
N LYS A 76 -15.68 -0.36 -1.37
CA LYS A 76 -16.44 0.91 -1.28
C LYS A 76 -17.17 1.10 0.04
N ARG A 77 -17.34 0.02 0.81
CA ARG A 77 -17.98 0.04 2.13
C ARG A 77 -17.06 0.54 3.25
N ILE A 78 -15.77 0.75 2.96
CA ILE A 78 -14.82 1.27 3.95
C ILE A 78 -15.23 2.72 4.28
N PRO A 79 -15.37 3.08 5.58
CA PRO A 79 -15.69 4.45 5.98
C PRO A 79 -14.70 5.47 5.39
N LYS A 80 -15.21 6.60 4.91
CA LYS A 80 -14.41 7.62 4.22
C LYS A 80 -13.30 8.17 5.10
N GLU A 81 -13.51 8.22 6.41
CA GLU A 81 -12.55 8.68 7.40
C GLU A 81 -11.35 7.73 7.47
N ILE A 82 -11.59 6.41 7.45
CA ILE A 82 -10.53 5.39 7.47
C ILE A 82 -9.76 5.39 6.16
N ILE A 83 -10.48 5.52 5.03
CA ILE A 83 -9.85 5.69 3.72
C ILE A 83 -8.91 6.89 3.78
N LYS A 84 -9.43 8.05 4.18
CA LYS A 84 -8.70 9.31 4.27
C LYS A 84 -7.43 9.19 5.14
N GLU A 85 -7.49 8.53 6.29
CA GLU A 85 -6.29 8.32 7.14
C GLU A 85 -5.17 7.56 6.43
N VAL A 86 -5.49 6.42 5.79
CA VAL A 86 -4.50 5.60 5.07
C VAL A 86 -3.89 6.39 3.92
N LEU A 87 -4.76 7.09 3.21
CA LEU A 87 -4.46 7.87 2.04
C LEU A 87 -3.59 9.09 2.36
N GLU A 88 -3.94 9.88 3.38
CA GLU A 88 -3.13 11.00 3.86
C GLU A 88 -1.77 10.52 4.36
N HIS A 89 -1.71 9.36 5.03
CA HIS A 89 -0.46 8.75 5.44
C HIS A 89 0.40 8.36 4.24
N ALA A 90 -0.19 7.69 3.24
CA ALA A 90 0.50 7.31 2.00
C ALA A 90 1.06 8.54 1.26
N ALA A 91 0.28 9.61 1.17
CA ALA A 91 0.65 10.82 0.49
C ALA A 91 1.77 11.60 1.21
N ASN A 92 1.83 11.53 2.55
CA ASN A 92 2.92 12.05 3.37
C ASN A 92 4.09 11.06 3.44
N TYR A 93 4.46 10.47 2.29
CA TYR A 93 5.57 9.54 2.21
C TYR A 93 6.84 10.13 2.82
N SER A 94 7.46 9.34 3.69
CA SER A 94 8.72 9.67 4.34
C SER A 94 9.74 8.62 3.97
N TRP A 95 10.97 9.05 3.72
CA TRP A 95 12.04 8.16 3.29
C TRP A 95 12.17 6.92 4.20
N VAL A 96 12.27 5.75 3.57
CA VAL A 96 12.53 4.50 4.26
C VAL A 96 14.03 4.26 4.25
N ASN A 97 14.63 4.19 5.45
CA ASN A 97 16.06 3.95 5.55
C ASN A 97 16.41 2.56 4.94
N PRO A 98 17.65 2.38 4.43
CA PRO A 98 18.03 1.15 3.73
C PRO A 98 17.90 -0.13 4.57
N VAL A 99 18.09 -0.03 5.89
CA VAL A 99 17.99 -1.19 6.79
C VAL A 99 16.54 -1.65 6.91
N THR A 100 15.61 -0.72 7.13
CA THR A 100 14.17 -0.99 7.13
C THR A 100 13.72 -1.53 5.78
N PHE A 101 14.27 -1.00 4.67
CA PHE A 101 13.98 -1.51 3.33
C PHE A 101 14.41 -2.97 3.17
N ILE A 102 15.63 -3.33 3.58
CA ILE A 102 16.13 -4.71 3.51
C ILE A 102 15.28 -5.65 4.37
N TRP A 103 14.94 -5.24 5.59
CA TRP A 103 14.06 -6.03 6.47
C TRP A 103 12.66 -6.19 5.88
N ALA A 104 12.10 -5.14 5.29
CA ALA A 104 10.82 -5.19 4.60
C ALA A 104 10.88 -6.15 3.41
N MET A 105 11.95 -6.11 2.61
CA MET A 105 12.15 -7.09 1.53
C MET A 105 12.14 -8.53 2.04
N LEU A 106 12.94 -8.83 3.07
CA LEU A 106 13.01 -10.19 3.63
C LEU A 106 11.67 -10.63 4.23
N ARG A 107 10.99 -9.75 4.96
CA ARG A 107 9.69 -10.04 5.58
C ARG A 107 8.61 -10.24 4.53
N TYR A 108 8.57 -9.39 3.51
CA TYR A 108 7.57 -9.55 2.48
C TYR A 108 7.89 -10.76 1.62
N PHE A 109 9.15 -11.17 1.44
CA PHE A 109 9.49 -12.36 0.65
C PHE A 109 8.77 -13.62 1.14
N ILE A 110 8.57 -13.76 2.46
CA ILE A 110 7.88 -14.89 3.08
C ILE A 110 6.35 -14.75 3.16
N LEU A 111 5.78 -13.60 2.78
CA LEU A 111 4.32 -13.41 2.80
C LEU A 111 3.64 -14.24 1.71
N PRO A 112 2.41 -14.74 1.97
CA PRO A 112 1.67 -15.55 1.01
C PRO A 112 1.32 -14.76 -0.25
N PHE A 113 1.11 -15.49 -1.36
CA PHE A 113 0.79 -14.86 -2.65
C PHE A 113 -0.62 -14.25 -2.74
N ASN A 114 -1.53 -14.75 -1.91
CA ASN A 114 -2.92 -14.30 -1.87
C ASN A 114 -3.31 -13.95 -0.44
N PRO A 115 -4.12 -12.91 -0.23
CA PRO A 115 -4.62 -12.58 1.09
C PRO A 115 -5.53 -13.71 1.58
N PRO A 116 -5.55 -14.02 2.88
CA PRO A 116 -6.49 -14.98 3.43
C PRO A 116 -7.93 -14.53 3.13
N ALA A 117 -8.81 -15.48 2.85
CA ALA A 117 -10.23 -15.20 2.68
C ALA A 117 -10.74 -14.43 3.91
N LYS A 118 -11.45 -13.32 3.71
CA LYS A 118 -12.18 -12.68 4.81
C LYS A 118 -13.23 -13.69 5.27
N LYS A 119 -13.12 -14.15 6.51
CA LYS A 119 -14.22 -14.85 7.19
C LYS A 119 -15.32 -13.86 7.52
#